data_AF-A0A839YYJ3-F1
#
_entry.id   AF-A0A839YYJ3-F1
#
_cell.length_a   1.000
_cell.length_b   1.000
_cell.length_c   1.000
_cell.angle_alpha   90.00
_cell.angle_beta   90.00
_cell.angle_gamma   90.00
#
_symmetry.space_group_name_H-M   'P 1'
#
loop_
_entity.id
_entity.type
_entity.pdbx_description
1 polymer ?
#
loop_
_entity_poly.entity_id
_entity_poly.type
_entity_poly.pdbx_seq_one_letter_code
_entity_poly.pdbx_strand_id
1 'polypeptide(L)' 'MDSLFISGPAAVADAAQLIETYGDDAGLEAAARAEKSRSNDNIHRFCHWRQIERMIAAFARQDVSGTVH' A
#
# COMPACT_ATOMS: atom_id res chain seq x y z
N MET A 1 -4.09 -9.05 16.26
CA MET A 1 -2.87 -8.52 15.61
C MET A 1 -3.05 -8.75 14.12
N ASP A 2 -3.30 -7.70 13.35
CA ASP A 2 -3.44 -7.83 11.89
C ASP A 2 -2.04 -7.86 11.29
N SER A 3 -1.50 -9.07 11.12
CA SER A 3 -0.17 -9.25 10.55
C SER A 3 -0.16 -8.66 9.14
N LEU A 4 0.53 -7.53 8.96
CA LEU A 4 0.69 -6.89 7.67
C LEU A 4 1.49 -7.84 6.77
N PHE A 5 0.79 -8.62 5.94
CA PHE A 5 1.47 -9.43 4.93
C PHE A 5 2.08 -8.47 3.92
N ILE A 6 3.36 -8.66 3.58
CA ILE A 6 4.06 -7.90 2.54
C ILE A 6 4.42 -8.90 1.44
N SER A 7 3.84 -8.75 0.25
CA SER A 7 3.97 -9.75 -0.82
C SER A 7 5.39 -9.82 -1.43
N GLY A 8 6.28 -8.88 -1.12
CA GLY A 8 7.67 -8.86 -1.57
C GLY A 8 8.26 -7.45 -1.66
N PRO A 9 9.57 -7.33 -1.95
CA PRO A 9 10.27 -6.04 -2.01
C PRO A 9 9.72 -5.08 -3.07
N ALA A 10 9.10 -5.61 -4.13
CA ALA A 10 8.44 -4.80 -5.16
C ALA A 10 7.28 -3.97 -4.59
N ALA A 11 6.46 -4.52 -3.70
CA ALA A 11 5.35 -3.79 -3.08
C ALA A 11 5.83 -2.63 -2.21
N VAL A 12 7.00 -2.80 -1.55
CA VAL A 12 7.64 -1.75 -0.76
C VAL A 12 8.18 -0.64 -1.66
N ALA A 13 8.79 -0.99 -2.79
CA ALA A 13 9.29 -0.04 -3.76
C ALA A 13 8.15 0.76 -4.42
N ASP A 14 7.03 0.12 -4.76
CA ASP A 14 5.83 0.79 -5.26
C ASP A 14 5.23 1.75 -4.23
N ALA A 15 5.15 1.34 -2.96
CA ALA A 15 4.70 2.20 -1.86
C ALA A 15 5.63 3.41 -1.69
N ALA A 16 6.95 3.20 -1.70
CA ALA A 16 7.94 4.27 -1.58
C ALA A 16 7.86 5.27 -2.74
N GLN A 17 7.74 4.78 -3.99
CA GLN A 17 7.57 5.65 -5.16
C GLN A 17 6.29 6.47 -5.08
N LEU A 18 5.19 5.87 -4.60
CA LEU A 18 3.93 6.59 -4.42
C LEU A 18 4.06 7.68 -3.35
N ILE A 19 4.69 7.39 -2.22
CA ILE A 19 4.93 8.38 -1.16
C ILE A 19 5.84 9.51 -1.65
N GLU A 20 6.89 9.20 -2.41
CA GLU A 20 7.80 10.21 -2.98
C GLU A 20 7.10 11.10 -4.01
N THR A 21 6.22 10.53 -4.84
CA THR A 21 5.56 11.26 -5.92
C THR A 21 4.35 12.06 -5.44
N TYR A 22 3.56 11.51 -4.50
CA TYR A 22 2.25 12.03 -4.12
C TYR A 22 2.16 12.49 -2.66
N GLY A 23 3.18 12.22 -1.83
CA GLY A 23 3.19 12.64 -0.43
C GLY A 23 1.99 12.09 0.35
N ASP A 24 1.23 12.99 0.99
CA ASP A 24 0.02 12.66 1.74
C ASP A 24 -1.09 12.01 0.88
N ASP A 25 -1.12 12.28 -0.43
CA ASP A 25 -2.11 11.71 -1.35
C ASP A 25 -1.74 10.29 -1.84
N ALA A 26 -0.57 9.76 -1.45
CA ALA A 26 -0.09 8.47 -1.91
C ALA A 26 -1.06 7.31 -1.60
N GLY A 27 -1.75 7.36 -0.46
CA GLY A 27 -2.77 6.38 -0.09
C GLY A 27 -4.01 6.44 -0.99
N LEU A 28 -4.45 7.65 -1.35
CA LEU A 28 -5.57 7.86 -2.28
C LEU A 28 -5.23 7.34 -3.68
N GLU A 29 -4.00 7.59 -4.14
CA GLU A 29 -3.56 7.14 -5.46
C GLU A 29 -3.45 5.60 -5.54
N ALA A 30 -3.00 4.96 -4.45
CA ALA A 30 -3.03 3.50 -4.35
C ALA A 30 -4.47 2.94 -4.43
N ALA A 31 -5.42 3.57 -3.73
CA ALA A 31 -6.82 3.19 -3.77
C ALA A 31 -7.44 3.37 -5.18
N ALA A 32 -7.11 4.47 -5.86
CA ALA A 32 -7.55 4.72 -7.23
C ALA A 32 -7.02 3.65 -8.22
N ARG A 33 -5.76 3.25 -8.07
CA ARG A 33 -5.15 2.16 -8.86
C ARG A 33 -5.76 0.80 -8.56
N ALA A 34 -6.16 0.55 -7.30
CA ALA A 34 -6.91 -0.64 -6.93
C ALA A 34 -8.26 -0.67 -7.65
N GLU A 35 -9.05 0.39 -7.56
CA GLU A 35 -10.38 0.47 -8.19
C GLU A 35 -10.29 0.32 -9.70
N LYS A 36 -9.30 0.97 -10.34
CA LYS A 36 -9.03 0.79 -11.77
C LYS A 36 -8.68 -0.66 -12.13
N SER A 37 -7.99 -1.38 -11.25
CA SER A 37 -7.67 -2.80 -11.47
C SER A 37 -8.90 -3.69 -11.32
N ARG A 38 -9.82 -3.33 -10.40
CA ARG A 38 -11.13 -3.98 -10.25
C ARG A 38 -11.99 -3.81 -11.49
N SER A 39 -12.05 -2.61 -12.06
CA SER A 39 -12.79 -2.34 -13.30
C SER A 39 -12.27 -3.11 -14.51
N ASN A 40 -11.00 -3.55 -14.46
CA ASN A 40 -10.38 -4.40 -15.49
C ASN A 40 -10.43 -5.90 -15.15
N ASP A 41 -11.24 -6.30 -14.16
CA ASP A 41 -11.37 -7.68 -13.64
C ASP A 41 -10.02 -8.31 -13.18
N ASN A 42 -9.03 -7.47 -12.88
CA ASN A 42 -7.71 -7.93 -12.46
C ASN A 42 -7.62 -7.99 -10.92
N ILE A 43 -8.15 -9.08 -10.37
CA ILE A 43 -8.23 -9.32 -8.92
C ILE A 43 -6.83 -9.35 -8.28
N HIS A 44 -5.82 -9.88 -8.97
CA HIS A 44 -4.44 -9.92 -8.45
C HIS A 44 -3.87 -8.51 -8.26
N ARG A 45 -4.01 -7.64 -9.26
CA ARG A 45 -3.58 -6.24 -9.15
C ARG A 45 -4.41 -5.46 -8.14
N PHE A 46 -5.71 -5.75 -8.05
CA PHE A 46 -6.56 -5.15 -7.02
C PHE A 46 -6.02 -5.45 -5.61
N CYS A 47 -5.78 -6.72 -5.29
CA CYS A 47 -5.23 -7.12 -3.99
C CYS A 47 -3.87 -6.49 -3.71
N HIS A 48 -3.00 -6.40 -4.73
CA HIS A 48 -1.69 -5.76 -4.62
C HIS A 48 -1.79 -4.27 -4.28
N TRP A 49 -2.63 -3.50 -4.97
CA TRP A 49 -2.81 -2.08 -4.68
C TRP A 49 -3.49 -1.82 -3.32
N ARG A 50 -4.43 -2.69 -2.91
CA ARG A 50 -5.04 -2.61 -1.55
C ARG A 50 -4.02 -2.91 -0.45
N GLN A 51 -3.09 -3.81 -0.70
CA GLN A 51 -1.98 -4.08 0.22
C GLN A 51 -1.06 -2.85 0.35
N ILE A 52 -0.73 -2.21 -0.77
CA ILE A 52 0.09 -0.98 -0.81
C ILE A 52 -0.62 0.18 -0.09
N GLU A 53 -1.92 0.40 -0.33
CA GLU A 53 -2.72 1.40 0.36
C GLU A 53 -2.64 1.23 1.89
N ARG A 54 -2.84 0.01 2.38
CA ARG A 54 -2.74 -0.31 3.81
C ARG A 54 -1.33 -0.08 4.36
N MET A 55 -0.31 -0.38 3.55
CA MET A 55 1.09 -0.17 3.92
C MET A 55 1.43 1.32 4.02
N ILE A 56 1.00 2.14 3.05
CA ILE A 56 1.18 3.59 3.08
C ILE A 56 0.44 4.19 4.28
N ALA A 57 -0.80 3.75 4.54
CA ALA A 57 -1.56 4.19 5.72
C ALA A 57 -0.87 3.79 7.04
N ALA A 58 -0.22 2.62 7.08
CA ALA A 58 0.58 2.21 8.24
C ALA A 58 1.83 3.07 8.41
N PHE A 59 2.51 3.47 7.33
CA PHE A 59 3.67 4.36 7.38
C PHE A 59 3.32 5.81 7.73
N ALA A 60 2.16 6.30 7.28
CA ALA A 60 1.66 7.62 7.64
C ALA A 60 1.31 7.73 9.14
N ARG A 61 0.96 6.59 9.78
CA ARG A 61 0.80 6.52 11.23
C ARG A 61 2.19 6.55 11.86
N GLN A 62 2.54 7.67 12.48
CA GLN A 62 3.79 7.86 13.25
C GLN A 62 3.89 6.98 14.52
N ASP A 63 2.96 6.04 14.70
CA ASP A 63 2.93 5.12 15.83
C ASP A 63 3.67 3.84 15.45
N VAL A 64 4.83 3.61 16.09
CA VAL A 64 5.59 2.36 15.96
C VAL A 64 4.80 1.25 16.66
N SER A 65 3.85 0.65 15.93
CA SER A 65 3.13 -0.54 16.36
C SER A 65 4.00 -1.79 16.10
N GLY A 66 5.03 -1.98 16.91
CA GLY A 66 5.85 -3.18 16.94
C GLY A 66 7.15 -3.01 17.73
N THR A 67 7.51 -4.00 18.54
CA THR A 67 8.88 -4.13 19.07
C THR A 67 9.80 -4.57 17.95
N VAL A 68 10.85 -3.80 17.66
CA VAL A 68 11.98 -4.24 16.82
C VAL A 68 12.59 -5.48 17.50
N HIS A 69 12.64 -6.61 16.80
CA HIS A 69 13.29 -7.84 17.25
C HIS A 69 14.49 -8.15 16.36
#